data_AF-A0A6A1XXB1-F1
#
_entry.id   AF-A0A6A1XXB1-F1
#
_cell.length_a   1.000
_cell.length_b   1.000
_cell.length_c   1.000
_cell.angle_alpha   90.00
_cell.angle_beta   90.00
_cell.angle_gamma   90.00
#
_symmetry.space_group_name_H-M   'P 1'
#
loop_
_entity.id
_entity.type
_entity.pdbx_description
1 polymer ?
#
loop_
_entity_poly.entity_id
_entity_poly.type
_entity_poly.pdbx_seq_one_letter_code
_entity_poly.pdbx_strand_id
1 'polypeptide(L)'
;MTNSEVFIAKCLHYNPSPLTVKDLLDDVGLKPEEDCTDKRKVVSAVLSYLSGMRTLSSESEADCSNSYDIVGLTKHISMLCKQFSFDTSEFLSGDVTEIEDGSCMW
;
A
#
# COMPACT_ATOMS: atom_id res chain seq x y z
N MET A 1 7.62 16.50 -10.02
CA MET A 1 6.75 15.31 -9.84
C MET A 1 5.99 15.55 -8.57
N THR A 2 4.67 15.67 -8.68
CA THR A 2 3.83 16.07 -7.55
C THR A 2 3.60 14.92 -6.57
N ASN A 3 3.11 15.25 -5.36
CA ASN A 3 2.72 14.23 -4.38
C ASN A 3 1.70 13.23 -4.95
N SER A 4 0.72 13.71 -5.73
CA SER A 4 -0.28 12.84 -6.37
C SER A 4 0.34 11.91 -7.41
N GLU A 5 1.27 12.39 -8.24
CA GLU A 5 1.98 11.55 -9.21
C GLU A 5 2.80 10.47 -8.52
N VAL A 6 3.51 10.82 -7.43
CA VAL A 6 4.29 9.85 -6.64
C VAL A 6 3.38 8.82 -5.99
N PHE A 7 2.24 9.24 -5.45
CA PHE A 7 1.25 8.36 -4.84
C PHE A 7 0.73 7.34 -5.87
N ILE A 8 0.27 7.81 -7.03
CA ILE A 8 -0.27 6.96 -8.10
C ILE A 8 0.81 6.01 -8.63
N ALA A 9 2.03 6.51 -8.86
CA ALA A 9 3.14 5.68 -9.32
C ALA A 9 3.49 4.55 -8.33
N LYS A 10 3.32 4.78 -7.03
CA LYS A 10 3.56 3.76 -5.99
C LYS A 10 2.38 2.81 -5.78
N CYS A 11 1.18 3.20 -6.21
CA CYS A 11 -0.01 2.34 -6.20
C CYS A 11 -0.08 1.35 -7.37
N LEU A 12 0.87 1.35 -8.31
CA LEU A 12 0.94 0.41 -9.44
C LEU A 12 -0.40 0.27 -10.19
N HIS A 13 -1.06 -0.90 -10.10
CA HIS A 13 -2.31 -1.24 -10.79
C HIS A 13 -3.57 -0.93 -9.98
N TYR A 14 -3.44 -0.49 -8.73
CA TYR A 14 -4.54 -0.27 -7.79
C TYR A 14 -5.24 1.09 -7.97
N ASN A 15 -5.09 1.66 -9.18
CA ASN A 15 -5.45 3.00 -9.65
C ASN A 15 -6.47 3.75 -8.75
N PRO A 16 -6.00 4.49 -7.73
CA PRO A 16 -6.87 5.14 -6.76
C PRO A 16 -7.65 6.29 -7.39
N SER A 17 -8.86 6.55 -6.88
CA SER A 17 -9.63 7.71 -7.33
C SER A 17 -8.95 9.03 -6.91
N PRO A 18 -9.07 10.12 -7.68
CA PRO A 18 -8.47 11.41 -7.30
C PRO A 18 -8.93 11.94 -5.94
N LEU A 19 -10.17 11.62 -5.54
CA LEU A 19 -10.70 11.97 -4.22
C LEU A 19 -9.96 11.20 -3.12
N THR A 20 -9.77 9.89 -3.30
CA THR A 20 -9.01 9.04 -2.37
C THR A 20 -7.56 9.50 -2.22
N VAL A 21 -6.90 9.85 -3.34
CA VAL A 21 -5.53 10.38 -3.30
C VAL A 21 -5.47 11.68 -2.51
N LYS A 22 -6.43 12.59 -2.72
CA LYS A 22 -6.48 13.86 -2.00
C LYS A 22 -6.70 13.65 -0.50
N ASP A 23 -7.66 12.83 -0.13
CA ASP A 23 -8.02 12.53 1.26
C ASP A 23 -6.83 11.94 2.04
N LEU A 24 -6.19 10.91 1.48
CA LEU A 24 -5.07 10.24 2.13
C LEU A 24 -3.79 11.09 2.19
N LEU A 25 -3.57 11.96 1.20
CA LEU A 25 -2.48 12.92 1.28
C LEU A 25 -2.76 13.98 2.34
N ASP A 26 -4.01 14.42 2.50
CA ASP A 26 -4.42 15.37 3.54
C ASP A 26 -4.21 14.80 4.95
N ASP A 27 -4.51 13.51 5.16
CA ASP A 27 -4.25 12.78 6.42
C ASP A 27 -2.78 12.85 6.87
N VAL A 28 -1.83 12.87 5.92
CA VAL A 28 -0.39 13.02 6.21
C VAL A 28 0.11 14.47 6.11
N GLY A 29 -0.82 15.42 5.93
CA GLY A 29 -0.57 16.86 5.83
C GLY A 29 0.11 17.27 4.53
N LEU A 30 -0.14 16.56 3.43
CA LEU A 30 0.40 16.83 2.10
C LEU A 30 -0.71 17.25 1.13
N LYS A 31 -0.39 18.19 0.23
CA LYS A 31 -1.29 18.55 -0.86
C LYS A 31 -0.93 17.80 -2.14
N PRO A 32 -1.92 17.32 -2.92
CA PRO A 32 -1.68 16.55 -4.13
C PRO A 32 -0.92 17.33 -5.21
N GLU A 33 -1.15 18.63 -5.32
CA GLU A 33 -0.58 19.50 -6.36
C GLU A 33 0.83 20.00 -6.01
N GLU A 34 1.29 19.82 -4.76
CA GLU A 34 2.61 20.24 -4.34
C GLU A 34 3.70 19.27 -4.81
N ASP A 35 4.90 19.81 -5.04
CA ASP A 35 6.07 19.00 -5.36
C ASP A 35 6.40 18.03 -4.21
N CYS A 36 6.75 16.80 -4.59
CA CYS A 36 7.10 15.77 -3.63
C CYS A 36 8.45 16.06 -2.96
N THR A 37 8.40 16.68 -1.79
CA THR A 37 9.57 16.94 -0.93
C THR A 37 9.89 15.75 -0.03
N ASP A 38 8.88 15.06 0.47
CA ASP A 38 9.04 13.96 1.43
C ASP A 38 8.36 12.66 0.94
N LYS A 39 9.14 11.83 0.26
CA LYS A 39 8.66 10.56 -0.29
C LYS A 39 8.20 9.59 0.79
N ARG A 40 8.74 9.67 2.01
CA ARG A 40 8.32 8.80 3.13
C ARG A 40 6.88 9.08 3.51
N LYS A 41 6.50 10.34 3.65
CA LYS A 41 5.11 10.72 3.97
C LYS A 41 4.12 10.27 2.90
N VAL A 42 4.46 10.46 1.62
CA VAL A 42 3.62 9.96 0.51
C VAL A 42 3.47 8.44 0.58
N VAL A 43 4.55 7.71 0.86
CA VAL A 43 4.51 6.26 0.98
C VAL A 43 3.72 5.80 2.20
N SER A 44 3.74 6.53 3.31
CA SER A 44 2.87 6.26 4.45
C SER A 44 1.40 6.28 4.05
N ALA A 45 0.98 7.30 3.29
CA ALA A 45 -0.39 7.39 2.78
C ALA A 45 -0.74 6.26 1.79
N VAL A 46 0.22 5.86 0.94
CA VAL A 46 0.06 4.70 0.03
C VAL A 46 -0.09 3.40 0.80
N LEU A 47 0.70 3.19 1.86
CA LEU A 47 0.63 2.00 2.69
C LEU A 47 -0.74 1.90 3.39
N SER A 48 -1.28 3.02 3.91
CA SER A 48 -2.63 3.06 4.48
C SER A 48 -3.70 2.68 3.45
N TYR A 49 -3.61 3.19 2.22
CA TYR A 49 -4.53 2.82 1.13
C TYR A 49 -4.50 1.32 0.83
N LEU A 50 -3.31 0.77 0.62
CA LEU A 50 -3.12 -0.63 0.25
C LEU A 50 -3.56 -1.56 1.40
N SER A 51 -3.31 -1.17 2.65
CA SER A 51 -3.78 -1.90 3.84
C SER A 51 -5.32 -1.90 3.93
N GLY A 52 -5.98 -0.75 3.72
CA GLY A 52 -7.44 -0.67 3.68
C GLY A 52 -8.07 -1.46 2.52
N MET A 53 -7.41 -1.52 1.37
CA MET A 53 -7.87 -2.36 0.25
C MET A 53 -7.81 -3.85 0.57
N ARG A 54 -6.80 -4.27 1.35
CA ARG A 54 -6.69 -5.66 1.84
C ARG A 54 -7.83 -6.01 2.78
N THR A 55 -8.19 -5.13 3.72
CA THR A 55 -9.30 -5.41 4.65
C THR A 55 -10.64 -5.51 3.92
N LEU A 56 -10.93 -4.59 3.01
CA LEU A 56 -12.17 -4.62 2.22
C LEU A 56 -12.26 -5.86 1.31
N SER A 57 -11.14 -6.31 0.77
CA SER A 57 -11.07 -7.54 -0.04
C SER A 57 -11.27 -8.80 0.80
N SER A 58 -10.95 -8.77 2.09
CA SER A 58 -11.16 -9.89 3.02
C SER A 58 -12.61 -10.01 3.49
N GLU A 59 -13.42 -8.94 3.35
CA GLU A 59 -14.83 -8.91 3.77
C GLU A 59 -15.81 -9.24 2.63
N SER A 60 -15.39 -9.15 1.37
CA SER A 60 -16.22 -9.47 0.20
C SER A 60 -16.04 -10.90 -0.30
N GLU A 61 -16.79 -11.82 0.29
CA GLU A 61 -17.14 -13.14 -0.29
C GLU A 61 -18.15 -12.95 -1.45
N ALA A 62 -17.85 -12.13 -2.46
CA ALA A 62 -18.75 -11.92 -3.60
C ALA A 62 -18.06 -11.38 -4.86
N ASP A 63 -17.85 -12.28 -5.83
CA ASP A 63 -18.07 -12.07 -7.27
C ASP A 63 -17.52 -10.78 -7.94
N CYS A 64 -16.34 -10.30 -7.54
CA CYS A 64 -15.59 -9.36 -8.37
C CYS A 64 -14.49 -10.09 -9.13
N SER A 65 -14.63 -10.21 -10.46
CA SER A 65 -13.62 -10.75 -11.41
C SER A 65 -12.25 -10.03 -11.41
N ASN A 66 -12.01 -9.10 -10.47
CA ASN A 66 -10.69 -8.67 -10.06
C ASN A 66 -10.34 -9.44 -8.79
N SER A 67 -9.83 -10.66 -8.93
CA SER A 67 -9.11 -11.32 -7.85
C SER A 67 -7.88 -10.47 -7.54
N TYR A 68 -8.03 -9.45 -6.69
CA TYR A 68 -6.89 -8.71 -6.19
C TYR A 68 -5.99 -9.73 -5.50
N ASP A 69 -4.80 -9.93 -6.06
CA ASP A 69 -3.84 -10.90 -5.55
C ASP A 69 -3.38 -10.43 -4.17
N ILE A 70 -4.07 -10.90 -3.13
CA ILE A 70 -3.78 -10.54 -1.73
C ILE A 70 -2.31 -10.83 -1.41
N VAL A 71 -1.74 -11.89 -2.00
CA VAL A 71 -0.33 -12.25 -1.91
C VAL A 71 0.56 -11.14 -2.49
N GLY A 72 0.28 -10.69 -3.71
CA GLY A 72 0.99 -9.63 -4.40
C GLY A 72 0.83 -8.27 -3.72
N LEU A 73 -0.37 -7.96 -3.21
CA LEU A 73 -0.63 -6.77 -2.41
C LEU A 73 0.20 -6.79 -1.11
N THR A 74 0.21 -7.91 -0.40
CA THR A 74 0.99 -8.12 0.83
C THR A 74 2.49 -8.01 0.57
N LYS A 75 2.97 -8.59 -0.53
CA LYS A 75 4.38 -8.50 -0.97
C LYS A 75 4.76 -7.07 -1.32
N HIS A 76 3.87 -6.33 -2.00
CA HIS A 76 4.11 -4.92 -2.36
C HIS A 76 4.17 -4.02 -1.13
N ILE A 77 3.22 -4.18 -0.19
CA ILE A 77 3.23 -3.48 1.11
C ILE A 77 4.55 -3.77 1.84
N SER A 78 4.94 -5.05 1.95
CA SER A 78 6.19 -5.45 2.60
C SER A 78 7.43 -4.84 1.94
N MET A 79 7.46 -4.78 0.61
CA MET A 79 8.56 -4.18 -0.15
C MET A 79 8.66 -2.68 0.10
N LEU A 80 7.53 -1.96 0.11
CA LEU A 80 7.49 -0.53 0.40
C LEU A 80 7.92 -0.24 1.84
N CYS A 81 7.46 -1.03 2.81
CA CYS A 81 7.89 -0.91 4.20
C CYS A 81 9.41 -1.09 4.33
N LYS A 82 9.99 -2.13 3.73
CA LYS A 82 11.45 -2.33 3.73
C LYS A 82 12.21 -1.20 3.04
N GLN A 83 11.70 -0.70 1.92
CA GLN A 83 12.35 0.38 1.15
C GLN A 83 12.38 1.71 1.90
N PHE A 84 11.36 1.99 2.70
CA PHE A 84 11.21 3.27 3.41
C PHE A 84 11.43 3.16 4.93
N SER A 85 11.78 1.97 5.44
CA SER A 85 11.96 1.67 6.87
C SER A 85 10.70 1.88 7.71
N PHE A 86 9.54 1.45 7.20
CA PHE A 86 8.31 1.33 8.00
C PHE A 86 8.20 -0.08 8.58
N ASP A 87 7.50 -0.19 9.70
CA ASP A 87 7.19 -1.49 10.29
C ASP A 87 6.06 -2.15 9.50
N THR A 88 6.28 -3.39 9.04
CA THR A 88 5.27 -4.11 8.26
C THR A 88 4.06 -4.51 9.09
N SER A 89 4.22 -4.71 10.40
CA SER A 89 3.13 -5.16 11.28
C SER A 89 2.03 -4.11 11.45
N GLU A 90 2.38 -2.83 11.31
CA GLU A 90 1.41 -1.72 11.35
C GLU A 90 0.41 -1.78 10.20
N PHE A 91 0.83 -2.28 9.03
CA PHE A 91 0.02 -2.31 7.81
C PHE A 91 -0.49 -3.71 7.44
N LEU A 92 0.18 -4.76 7.94
CA LEU A 92 -0.14 -6.17 7.73
C LEU A 92 -0.58 -6.84 9.03
N SER A 93 -1.27 -6.11 9.89
CA SER A 93 -1.93 -6.71 11.06
C SER A 93 -2.95 -7.74 10.57
N GLY A 94 -2.69 -9.01 10.88
CA GLY A 94 -3.65 -10.10 10.71
C GLY A 94 -3.16 -11.33 9.95
N ASP A 95 -2.14 -11.28 9.10
CA ASP A 95 -1.68 -12.51 8.42
C ASP A 95 -0.27 -12.34 7.83
N VAL A 96 0.70 -12.02 8.68
CA VAL A 96 2.05 -12.52 8.42
C VAL A 96 2.08 -13.88 9.10
N THR A 97 1.40 -14.87 8.51
CA THR A 97 1.88 -16.23 8.68
C THR A 97 3.35 -16.14 8.32
N GLU A 98 4.20 -16.34 9.33
CA GLU A 98 5.62 -16.49 9.16
C GLU A 98 5.77 -17.51 8.03
N ILE A 99 6.06 -17.03 6.82
CA ILE A 99 6.64 -17.90 5.82
C ILE A 99 8.04 -18.09 6.36
N GLU A 100 8.15 -19.05 7.28
CA GLU A 100 9.38 -19.71 7.66
C GLU A 100 10.01 -20.06 6.31
N ASP A 101 11.06 -19.32 5.95
CA ASP A 101 11.88 -19.56 4.77
C ASP A 101 12.63 -20.88 5.00
N GLY A 102 11.86 -21.97 4.95
CA GLY A 102 12.35 -23.33 4.86
C GLY A 102 12.86 -23.57 3.45
N SER A 103 13.93 -22.89 3.05
CA SER A 103 14.70 -23.25 1.87
C SER A 103 16.16 -22.83 2.02
N CYS A 104 16.79 -23.28 3.10
CA CYS A 104 18.18 -23.69 3.04
C CYS A 104 18.28 -25.08 2.38
N MET A 105 19.07 -25.19 1.30
CA MET A 105 19.63 -26.41 0.68
C MET A 105 18.60 -27.23 -0.15
N TRP A 106 18.74 -27.45 -1.46
CA TRP A 106 19.91 -27.74 -2.31
C TRP A 106 19.86 -27.06 -3.68
#